data_AF-A0A7W0HCE4-F1
#
_entry.id   AF-A0A7W0HCE4-F1
#
_cell.length_a   1.000
_cell.length_b   1.000
_cell.length_c   1.000
_cell.angle_alpha   90.00
_cell.angle_beta   90.00
_cell.angle_gamma   90.00
#
_symmetry.space_group_name_H-M   'P 1'
#
loop_
_entity.id
_entity.type
_entity.pdbx_description
1 polymer ?
#
loop_
_entity_poly.entity_id
_entity_poly.type
_entity_poly.pdbx_seq_one_letter_code
_entity_poly.pdbx_strand_id
1 'polypeptide(L)'
;MIKRLRHTAKVGALMTVAATGLLIGGATPALADTSQATANAAVLELLGNPLITTGTCAVEHESNQSLPDEICNENPGLTGGVLSAGLLSQTAIARAGEAPDGSPATSAACAGVVGGNGTIQIGPGDDCQFTSGDPDGVVLDLGGVAQIRADAIIAECNATSVPQGGTATVTFVNASVQLLALGLPVGPAIPLASNPAPNTPVLGLGPLLSITLNQQPPDPAPAVGGVGTTALDVTVLGLLGQDPLIHLALGTVTCGPNVVAADVPVIPLEGLPIALATVAGVGVIALVVHRRRRLATETQI
;
A
#
# COMPACT_ATOMS: atom_id res chain seq x y z
N MET A 1 82.92 -42.17 16.40
CA MET A 1 84.04 -41.44 15.79
C MET A 1 83.49 -40.66 14.59
N ILE A 2 83.49 -39.33 14.70
CA ILE A 2 83.58 -38.31 13.62
C ILE A 2 82.43 -38.27 12.58
N LYS A 3 81.40 -37.40 12.71
CA LYS A 3 81.28 -35.96 12.30
C LYS A 3 80.97 -35.74 10.80
N ARG A 4 79.77 -35.19 10.51
CA ARG A 4 79.43 -33.98 9.70
C ARG A 4 78.02 -34.15 9.09
N LEU A 5 76.94 -33.43 9.47
CA LEU A 5 76.56 -32.00 9.46
C LEU A 5 76.43 -31.34 8.07
N ARG A 6 75.19 -30.84 7.82
CA ARG A 6 74.72 -29.73 6.95
C ARG A 6 74.55 -30.08 5.45
N HIS A 7 73.49 -29.70 4.75
CA HIS A 7 72.81 -28.40 4.75
C HIS A 7 71.29 -28.46 4.50
N THR A 8 70.62 -27.60 5.26
CA THR A 8 69.35 -26.92 4.99
C THR A 8 69.24 -26.34 3.56
N ALA A 9 68.10 -26.54 2.91
CA ALA A 9 67.54 -25.57 1.97
C ALA A 9 66.02 -25.49 2.18
N LYS A 10 65.62 -24.60 3.10
CA LYS A 10 64.28 -24.03 3.13
C LYS A 10 64.13 -23.18 1.87
N VAL A 11 63.32 -23.61 0.91
CA VAL A 11 62.78 -22.68 -0.10
C VAL A 11 61.36 -22.35 0.35
N GLY A 12 61.28 -21.35 1.21
CA GLY A 12 60.04 -20.63 1.45
C GLY A 12 59.72 -19.83 0.20
N ALA A 13 58.63 -20.15 -0.47
CA ALA A 13 57.93 -19.22 -1.33
C ALA A 13 56.72 -18.73 -0.54
N LEU A 14 56.95 -17.70 0.28
CA LEU A 14 55.91 -16.78 0.71
C LEU A 14 55.37 -16.14 -0.58
N MET A 15 54.21 -16.58 -1.07
CA MET A 15 53.38 -15.80 -1.99
C MET A 15 52.25 -15.18 -1.17
N THR A 16 52.63 -14.29 -0.27
CA THR A 16 51.75 -13.24 0.25
C THR A 16 51.62 -12.17 -0.83
N VAL A 17 50.64 -12.32 -1.71
CA VAL A 17 49.96 -11.17 -2.28
C VAL A 17 48.52 -11.29 -1.81
N ALA A 18 48.31 -10.85 -0.56
CA ALA A 18 46.98 -10.54 -0.07
C ALA A 18 46.44 -9.46 -0.99
N ALA A 19 45.50 -9.83 -1.85
CA ALA A 19 44.73 -8.92 -2.66
C ALA A 19 43.79 -8.14 -1.73
N THR A 20 44.34 -7.17 -0.99
CA THR A 20 43.57 -6.17 -0.26
C THR A 20 43.12 -5.08 -1.23
N GLY A 21 42.47 -5.50 -2.32
CA GLY A 21 41.61 -4.62 -3.11
C GLY A 21 40.23 -4.69 -2.48
N LEU A 22 40.07 -4.09 -1.31
CA LEU A 22 38.77 -3.87 -0.70
C LEU A 22 38.06 -2.88 -1.63
N LEU A 23 37.38 -3.44 -2.64
CA LEU A 23 36.45 -2.73 -3.49
C LEU A 23 35.38 -2.19 -2.55
N ILE A 24 35.49 -0.89 -2.23
CA ILE A 24 34.37 -0.09 -1.78
C ILE A 24 33.46 0.06 -3.01
N GLY A 25 32.89 -1.05 -3.46
CA GLY A 25 31.72 -1.02 -4.33
C GLY A 25 30.62 -0.48 -3.45
N GLY A 26 30.21 0.76 -3.69
CA GLY A 26 29.02 1.30 -3.07
C GLY A 26 27.88 0.34 -3.40
N ALA A 27 27.43 -0.41 -2.40
CA ALA A 27 26.16 -1.12 -2.51
C ALA A 27 25.12 -0.03 -2.74
N THR A 28 24.66 0.10 -3.98
CA THR A 28 23.43 0.84 -4.24
C THR A 28 22.37 0.19 -3.38
N PRO A 29 21.58 0.96 -2.61
CA PRO A 29 20.48 0.38 -1.86
C PRO A 29 19.63 -0.39 -2.88
N ALA A 30 19.48 -1.70 -2.68
CA ALA A 30 18.41 -2.42 -3.33
C ALA A 30 17.14 -1.73 -2.85
N LEU A 31 16.44 -1.06 -3.77
CA LEU A 31 15.08 -0.65 -3.47
C LEU A 31 14.32 -1.94 -3.15
N ALA A 32 13.52 -1.93 -2.10
CA ALA A 32 12.60 -3.03 -1.84
C ALA A 32 11.30 -2.74 -2.59
N ASP A 33 10.61 -3.78 -3.03
CA ASP A 33 9.23 -3.64 -3.47
C ASP A 33 8.42 -3.12 -2.28
N THR A 34 7.74 -2.00 -2.47
CA THR A 34 6.87 -1.40 -1.46
C THR A 34 5.43 -1.50 -1.91
N SER A 35 4.55 -1.86 -0.98
CA SER A 35 3.11 -1.72 -1.16
C SER A 35 2.48 -1.22 0.12
N GLN A 36 1.49 -0.34 -0.02
CA GLN A 36 0.80 0.29 1.11
C GLN A 36 -0.71 0.22 0.92
N ALA A 37 -1.46 0.00 1.99
CA ALA A 37 -2.91 0.11 1.99
C ALA A 37 -3.40 0.69 3.31
N THR A 38 -4.40 1.57 3.24
CA THR A 38 -5.07 2.13 4.40
C THR A 38 -6.58 2.08 4.24
N ALA A 39 -7.29 1.79 5.34
CA ALA A 39 -8.73 1.73 5.43
C ALA A 39 -9.21 2.43 6.71
N ASN A 40 -10.24 3.27 6.59
CA ASN A 40 -10.89 3.96 7.70
C ASN A 40 -12.40 3.97 7.47
N ALA A 41 -13.15 3.34 8.38
CA ALA A 41 -14.59 3.16 8.21
C ALA A 41 -15.39 4.45 8.43
N ALA A 42 -15.04 5.28 9.41
CA ALA A 42 -15.73 6.52 9.70
C ALA A 42 -14.87 7.55 10.45
N VAL A 43 -14.92 8.79 9.97
CA VAL A 43 -14.40 9.98 10.63
C VAL A 43 -15.50 11.03 10.70
N LEU A 44 -15.85 11.46 11.92
CA LEU A 44 -16.77 12.57 12.18
C LEU A 44 -16.02 13.68 12.91
N GLU A 45 -16.00 14.85 12.32
CA GLU A 45 -15.40 16.05 12.87
C GLU A 45 -16.49 17.09 13.17
N LEU A 46 -16.35 17.75 14.31
CA LEU A 46 -17.18 18.88 14.73
C LEU A 46 -16.26 20.08 14.92
N LEU A 47 -16.49 21.15 14.14
CA LEU A 47 -15.65 22.36 14.16
C LEU A 47 -14.15 22.03 13.98
N GLY A 48 -13.85 21.12 13.05
CA GLY A 48 -12.48 20.66 12.75
C GLY A 48 -11.81 19.80 13.82
N ASN A 49 -12.55 19.39 14.87
CA ASN A 49 -12.04 18.48 15.89
C ASN A 49 -12.66 17.10 15.70
N PRO A 50 -11.89 16.00 15.73
CA PRO A 50 -12.44 14.66 15.60
C PRO A 50 -13.32 14.35 16.80
N LEU A 51 -14.62 14.16 16.55
CA LEU A 51 -15.61 13.76 17.54
C LEU A 51 -15.68 12.23 17.62
N ILE A 52 -15.68 11.57 16.47
CA ILE A 52 -15.68 10.10 16.35
C ILE A 52 -14.64 9.73 15.29
N THR A 53 -13.81 8.74 15.61
CA THR A 53 -12.92 8.11 14.64
C THR A 53 -12.91 6.62 14.89
N THR A 54 -12.95 5.84 13.82
CA THR A 54 -12.79 4.38 13.87
C THR A 54 -11.31 3.98 13.94
N GLY A 55 -10.39 4.94 13.93
CA GLY A 55 -8.97 4.68 13.72
C GLY A 55 -8.65 4.39 12.26
N THR A 56 -7.39 4.14 11.97
CA THR A 56 -6.91 3.81 10.62
C THR A 56 -6.26 2.44 10.67
N CYS A 57 -6.77 1.55 9.83
CA CYS A 57 -6.19 0.27 9.54
C CYS A 57 -5.17 0.46 8.42
N ALA A 58 -3.88 0.40 8.74
CA ALA A 58 -2.79 0.65 7.81
C ALA A 58 -1.85 -0.55 7.78
N VAL A 59 -1.46 -0.97 6.58
CA VAL A 59 -0.50 -2.04 6.34
C VAL A 59 0.51 -1.58 5.31
N GLU A 60 1.75 -1.98 5.50
CA GLU A 60 2.87 -1.60 4.65
C GLU A 60 3.81 -2.79 4.52
N HIS A 61 3.98 -3.25 3.29
CA HIS A 61 4.89 -4.33 2.99
C HIS A 61 6.16 -3.78 2.37
N GLU A 62 7.25 -3.76 3.13
CA GLU A 62 8.61 -3.42 2.68
C GLU A 62 9.52 -4.64 2.83
N SER A 63 9.59 -5.52 1.83
CA SER A 63 10.60 -6.57 1.90
C SER A 63 11.01 -7.12 0.54
N ASN A 64 12.28 -7.53 0.48
CA ASN A 64 12.86 -8.31 -0.62
C ASN A 64 12.77 -9.83 -0.36
N GLN A 65 11.91 -10.25 0.58
CA GLN A 65 11.70 -11.64 0.95
C GLN A 65 10.22 -11.95 0.89
N SER A 66 9.85 -13.18 0.54
CA SER A 66 8.47 -13.62 0.61
C SER A 66 8.04 -13.70 2.09
N LEU A 67 7.55 -12.58 2.63
CA LEU A 67 6.87 -12.51 3.92
C LEU A 67 5.38 -12.79 3.72
N PRO A 68 4.67 -13.33 4.73
CA PRO A 68 3.21 -13.49 4.66
C PRO A 68 2.52 -12.14 4.48
N ASP A 69 1.35 -12.15 3.84
CA ASP A 69 0.48 -10.99 3.67
C ASP A 69 0.28 -10.26 5.01
N GLU A 70 0.45 -8.94 5.00
CA GLU A 70 0.10 -8.12 6.15
C GLU A 70 -1.38 -7.73 6.05
N ILE A 71 -2.16 -8.15 7.03
CA ILE A 71 -3.61 -7.94 7.07
C ILE A 71 -3.95 -7.21 8.35
N CYS A 72 -4.66 -6.10 8.24
CA CYS A 72 -5.35 -5.48 9.35
C CYS A 72 -6.86 -5.64 9.15
N ASN A 73 -7.60 -5.99 10.21
CA ASN A 73 -9.05 -6.13 10.20
C ASN A 73 -9.61 -5.65 11.55
N GLU A 74 -10.37 -4.56 11.54
CA GLU A 74 -10.96 -3.98 12.74
C GLU A 74 -12.46 -3.74 12.55
N ASN A 75 -13.21 -4.03 13.62
CA ASN A 75 -14.64 -3.75 13.74
C ASN A 75 -14.89 -2.77 14.89
N PRO A 76 -14.52 -1.48 14.75
CA PRO A 76 -14.66 -0.51 15.81
C PRO A 76 -16.13 -0.27 16.12
N GLY A 77 -16.48 -0.28 17.41
CA GLY A 77 -17.81 0.13 17.85
C GLY A 77 -17.98 1.65 17.77
N LEU A 78 -19.18 2.12 17.45
CA LEU A 78 -19.50 3.54 17.58
C LEU A 78 -19.81 3.90 19.03
N THR A 79 -19.07 4.85 19.56
CA THR A 79 -19.43 5.57 20.77
C THR A 79 -19.92 6.95 20.41
N GLY A 80 -21.24 7.09 20.18
CA GLY A 80 -21.88 8.39 19.91
C GLY A 80 -23.23 8.26 19.19
N GLY A 81 -24.20 9.10 19.52
CA GLY A 81 -25.59 8.98 19.02
C GLY A 81 -25.86 9.53 17.61
N VAL A 82 -24.83 9.99 16.89
CA VAL A 82 -24.97 10.63 15.55
C VAL A 82 -25.03 9.59 14.43
N LEU A 83 -24.35 8.45 14.60
CA LEU A 83 -24.35 7.34 13.66
C LEU A 83 -24.88 6.10 14.38
N SER A 84 -25.98 5.55 13.86
CA SER A 84 -26.47 4.23 14.22
C SER A 84 -26.14 3.30 13.06
N ALA A 85 -25.16 2.44 13.23
CA ALA A 85 -24.77 1.43 12.26
C ALA A 85 -24.72 0.06 12.94
N GLY A 86 -24.93 -1.00 12.17
CA GLY A 86 -24.80 -2.37 12.66
C GLY A 86 -23.35 -2.77 12.86
N LEU A 87 -22.51 -2.54 11.86
CA LEU A 87 -21.08 -2.84 11.88
C LEU A 87 -20.31 -1.79 11.07
N LEU A 88 -19.17 -1.36 11.61
CA LEU A 88 -18.14 -0.65 10.87
C LEU A 88 -17.00 -1.63 10.66
N SER A 89 -16.48 -1.69 9.44
CA SER A 89 -15.40 -2.61 9.10
C SER A 89 -14.35 -1.86 8.31
N GLN A 90 -13.09 -2.10 8.66
CA GLN A 90 -11.93 -1.59 7.94
C GLN A 90 -10.92 -2.72 7.81
N THR A 91 -10.56 -3.04 6.57
CA THR A 91 -9.62 -4.11 6.23
C THR A 91 -8.65 -3.60 5.17
N ALA A 92 -7.37 -3.85 5.35
CA ALA A 92 -6.33 -3.49 4.40
C ALA A 92 -5.33 -4.65 4.27
N ILE A 93 -4.86 -4.87 3.04
CA ILE A 93 -3.86 -5.89 2.70
C ILE A 93 -2.80 -5.26 1.80
N ALA A 94 -1.53 -5.52 2.11
CA ALA A 94 -0.38 -5.17 1.28
C ALA A 94 0.45 -6.43 1.01
N ARG A 95 0.81 -6.65 -0.26
CA ARG A 95 1.63 -7.79 -0.70
C ARG A 95 2.82 -7.29 -1.51
N ALA A 96 4.01 -7.76 -1.13
CA ALA A 96 5.21 -7.56 -1.94
C ALA A 96 5.02 -8.09 -3.37
N GLY A 97 5.65 -7.40 -4.32
CA GLY A 97 5.94 -7.97 -5.63
C GLY A 97 7.12 -8.93 -5.52
N GLU A 98 7.22 -9.84 -6.50
CA GLU A 98 8.24 -10.90 -6.57
C GLU A 98 8.06 -12.06 -5.59
N ALA A 99 6.83 -12.59 -5.51
CA ALA A 99 6.68 -14.04 -5.35
C ALA A 99 7.50 -14.77 -6.45
N PRO A 100 7.93 -16.03 -6.24
CA PRO A 100 8.72 -16.79 -7.23
C PRO A 100 8.12 -16.89 -8.65
N ASP A 101 6.85 -16.51 -8.79
CA ASP A 101 6.08 -16.48 -10.03
C ASP A 101 6.17 -15.16 -10.83
N GLY A 102 6.80 -14.11 -10.27
CA GLY A 102 6.96 -12.81 -10.94
C GLY A 102 5.71 -11.92 -10.89
N SER A 103 4.80 -12.15 -9.95
CA SER A 103 3.61 -11.32 -9.76
C SER A 103 3.95 -9.90 -9.26
N PRO A 104 3.21 -8.86 -9.71
CA PRO A 104 3.43 -7.48 -9.26
C PRO A 104 3.06 -7.30 -7.79
N ALA A 105 3.59 -6.26 -7.15
CA ALA A 105 3.15 -5.85 -5.82
C ALA A 105 1.69 -5.39 -5.89
N THR A 106 0.87 -5.84 -4.94
CA THR A 106 -0.56 -5.56 -4.88
C THR A 106 -0.94 -4.98 -3.53
N SER A 107 -1.92 -4.08 -3.52
CA SER A 107 -2.49 -3.56 -2.29
C SER A 107 -3.99 -3.38 -2.46
N ALA A 108 -4.73 -3.73 -1.42
CA ALA A 108 -6.19 -3.74 -1.42
C ALA A 108 -6.72 -3.20 -0.10
N ALA A 109 -7.79 -2.43 -0.14
CA ALA A 109 -8.43 -1.93 1.07
C ALA A 109 -9.95 -1.86 0.91
N CYS A 110 -10.63 -2.26 1.97
CA CYS A 110 -12.07 -2.19 2.14
C CYS A 110 -12.40 -1.40 3.40
N ALA A 111 -13.25 -0.39 3.27
CA ALA A 111 -13.78 0.31 4.43
C ALA A 111 -15.25 0.63 4.22
N GLY A 112 -16.04 0.54 5.26
CA GLY A 112 -17.45 0.87 5.15
C GLY A 112 -18.27 0.60 6.39
N VAL A 113 -19.56 0.81 6.20
CA VAL A 113 -20.60 0.56 7.21
C VAL A 113 -21.68 -0.32 6.61
N VAL A 114 -22.13 -1.31 7.38
CA VAL A 114 -23.21 -2.22 7.00
C VAL A 114 -24.24 -2.32 8.11
N GLY A 115 -25.45 -2.74 7.75
CA GLY A 115 -26.51 -3.03 8.70
C GLY A 115 -26.17 -4.14 9.68
N GLY A 116 -27.03 -4.34 10.68
CA GLY A 116 -26.85 -5.37 11.70
C GLY A 116 -26.65 -6.75 11.07
N ASN A 117 -25.73 -7.57 11.61
CA ASN A 117 -25.36 -8.88 11.07
C ASN A 117 -24.69 -8.86 9.67
N GLY A 118 -24.37 -7.69 9.13
CA GLY A 118 -23.58 -7.55 7.92
C GLY A 118 -22.09 -7.87 8.15
N THR A 119 -21.35 -8.01 7.05
CA THR A 119 -19.89 -8.24 7.06
C THR A 119 -19.24 -7.53 5.88
N ILE A 120 -17.99 -7.09 6.03
CA ILE A 120 -17.12 -6.65 4.92
C ILE A 120 -15.79 -7.39 5.08
N GLN A 121 -15.23 -7.90 3.98
CA GLN A 121 -13.92 -8.56 3.95
C GLN A 121 -13.28 -8.43 2.57
N ILE A 122 -11.95 -8.52 2.50
CA ILE A 122 -11.24 -8.64 1.22
C ILE A 122 -11.32 -10.09 0.73
N GLY A 123 -11.80 -10.28 -0.50
CA GLY A 123 -11.91 -11.59 -1.15
C GLY A 123 -10.60 -12.07 -1.77
N PRO A 124 -10.58 -13.29 -2.35
CA PRO A 124 -9.38 -13.87 -2.98
C PRO A 124 -8.94 -13.16 -4.28
N GLY A 125 -9.76 -12.24 -4.81
CA GLY A 125 -9.44 -11.40 -5.96
C GLY A 125 -9.10 -9.96 -5.58
N ASP A 126 -8.88 -9.68 -4.29
CA ASP A 126 -8.65 -8.34 -3.75
C ASP A 126 -9.85 -7.38 -3.79
N ASP A 127 -11.00 -7.88 -4.23
CA ASP A 127 -12.26 -7.15 -4.22
C ASP A 127 -12.92 -7.17 -2.82
N CYS A 128 -13.70 -6.14 -2.49
CA CYS A 128 -14.49 -6.12 -1.28
C CYS A 128 -15.72 -7.02 -1.39
N GLN A 129 -15.74 -8.08 -0.60
CA GLN A 129 -16.92 -8.92 -0.41
C GLN A 129 -17.70 -8.43 0.80
N PHE A 130 -19.03 -8.31 0.65
CA PHE A 130 -19.86 -7.86 1.75
C PHE A 130 -21.24 -8.54 1.78
N THR A 131 -21.82 -8.55 2.97
CA THR A 131 -23.23 -8.87 3.20
C THR A 131 -23.85 -7.66 3.89
N SER A 132 -24.92 -7.11 3.32
CA SER A 132 -25.50 -5.83 3.76
C SER A 132 -26.15 -5.87 5.16
N GLY A 133 -26.46 -7.06 5.67
CA GLY A 133 -27.12 -7.22 6.97
C GLY A 133 -28.60 -6.84 6.93
N ASP A 134 -29.11 -6.34 8.06
CA ASP A 134 -30.48 -5.90 8.24
C ASP A 134 -30.82 -4.66 7.36
N PRO A 135 -32.02 -4.59 6.76
CA PRO A 135 -32.43 -3.45 5.95
C PRO A 135 -32.56 -2.17 6.78
N ASP A 136 -32.21 -1.03 6.18
CA ASP A 136 -32.10 0.28 6.84
C ASP A 136 -31.16 0.27 8.06
N GLY A 137 -30.21 -0.68 8.10
CA GLY A 137 -29.33 -0.90 9.24
C GLY A 137 -28.25 0.17 9.44
N VAL A 138 -28.05 1.06 8.46
CA VAL A 138 -27.21 2.25 8.58
C VAL A 138 -28.09 3.48 8.57
N VAL A 139 -28.13 4.21 9.69
CA VAL A 139 -28.83 5.47 9.86
C VAL A 139 -27.86 6.51 10.43
N LEU A 140 -27.62 7.55 9.65
CA LEU A 140 -26.82 8.71 10.06
C LEU A 140 -27.76 9.91 10.24
N ASP A 141 -27.78 10.47 11.45
CA ASP A 141 -28.55 11.68 11.75
C ASP A 141 -27.61 12.88 11.88
N LEU A 142 -27.67 13.79 10.91
CA LEU A 142 -26.83 14.99 10.85
C LEU A 142 -27.43 16.13 11.67
N GLY A 143 -27.75 15.85 12.93
CA GLY A 143 -28.25 16.83 13.88
C GLY A 143 -29.59 17.45 13.46
N GLY A 144 -30.49 16.67 12.86
CA GLY A 144 -31.82 17.13 12.46
C GLY A 144 -31.86 18.02 11.21
N VAL A 145 -30.75 18.13 10.46
CA VAL A 145 -30.68 18.79 9.14
C VAL A 145 -30.95 17.80 8.01
N ALA A 146 -30.39 16.60 8.13
CA ALA A 146 -30.63 15.51 7.19
C ALA A 146 -30.41 14.17 7.86
N GLN A 147 -31.06 13.15 7.31
CA GLN A 147 -30.86 11.76 7.69
C GLN A 147 -30.44 10.98 6.45
N ILE A 148 -29.35 10.22 6.56
CA ILE A 148 -28.90 9.31 5.51
C ILE A 148 -29.21 7.89 5.97
N ARG A 149 -29.85 7.12 5.10
CA ARG A 149 -30.20 5.71 5.32
C ARG A 149 -29.56 4.86 4.25
N ALA A 150 -29.06 3.69 4.63
CA ALA A 150 -28.55 2.69 3.69
C ALA A 150 -28.56 1.31 4.36
N ASP A 151 -28.45 0.26 3.56
CA ASP A 151 -28.13 -1.08 4.07
C ASP A 151 -26.60 -1.25 4.16
N ALA A 152 -25.87 -0.67 3.20
CA ALA A 152 -24.43 -0.70 3.15
C ALA A 152 -23.85 0.52 2.42
N ILE A 153 -22.72 1.02 2.90
CA ILE A 153 -21.89 2.04 2.25
C ILE A 153 -20.46 1.55 2.31
N ILE A 154 -19.86 1.30 1.16
CA ILE A 154 -18.57 0.60 1.05
C ILE A 154 -17.68 1.35 0.08
N ALA A 155 -16.43 1.54 0.47
CA ALA A 155 -15.35 1.94 -0.40
C ALA A 155 -14.36 0.79 -0.55
N GLU A 156 -13.85 0.68 -1.76
CA GLU A 156 -12.87 -0.30 -2.18
C GLU A 156 -11.76 0.41 -2.95
N CYS A 157 -10.53 0.01 -2.68
CA CYS A 157 -9.45 0.25 -3.62
C CYS A 157 -8.62 -1.00 -3.85
N ASN A 158 -8.03 -1.05 -5.04
CA ASN A 158 -7.00 -1.99 -5.43
C ASN A 158 -5.93 -1.21 -6.19
N ALA A 159 -4.67 -1.44 -5.88
CA ALA A 159 -3.56 -0.92 -6.65
C ALA A 159 -2.54 -2.02 -6.94
N THR A 160 -1.86 -1.89 -8.08
CA THR A 160 -0.74 -2.74 -8.47
C THR A 160 0.46 -1.88 -8.84
N SER A 161 1.65 -2.44 -8.76
CA SER A 161 2.89 -1.75 -9.12
C SER A 161 3.08 -1.53 -10.64
N VAL A 162 2.09 -1.89 -11.46
CA VAL A 162 2.07 -1.67 -12.92
C VAL A 162 1.53 -0.25 -13.22
N PRO A 163 2.11 0.51 -14.17
CA PRO A 163 1.85 1.94 -14.40
C PRO A 163 0.41 2.38 -14.79
N GLN A 164 -0.58 1.49 -14.74
CA GLN A 164 -2.01 1.79 -14.99
C GLN A 164 -2.96 1.17 -13.95
N GLY A 165 -2.44 0.63 -12.85
CA GLY A 165 -3.11 -0.45 -12.14
C GLY A 165 -3.84 -0.09 -10.85
N GLY A 166 -4.40 1.11 -10.72
CA GLY A 166 -5.19 1.51 -9.55
C GLY A 166 -6.67 1.63 -9.88
N THR A 167 -7.54 0.98 -9.12
CA THR A 167 -8.99 1.17 -9.17
C THR A 167 -9.51 1.53 -7.79
N ALA A 168 -10.36 2.55 -7.71
CA ALA A 168 -11.13 2.85 -6.51
C ALA A 168 -12.61 2.92 -6.88
N THR A 169 -13.42 2.16 -6.16
CA THR A 169 -14.86 2.07 -6.39
C THR A 169 -15.60 2.19 -5.08
N VAL A 170 -16.86 2.58 -5.17
CA VAL A 170 -17.72 2.71 -3.99
C VAL A 170 -19.07 2.10 -4.32
N THR A 171 -19.67 1.44 -3.34
CA THR A 171 -20.97 0.78 -3.46
C THR A 171 -21.90 1.28 -2.36
N PHE A 172 -23.07 1.72 -2.78
CA PHE A 172 -24.19 2.09 -1.92
C PHE A 172 -25.35 1.13 -2.15
N VAL A 173 -25.87 0.52 -1.07
CA VAL A 173 -27.02 -0.40 -1.13
C VAL A 173 -28.22 0.27 -0.49
N ASN A 174 -29.28 0.46 -1.28
CA ASN A 174 -30.53 1.11 -0.88
C ASN A 174 -30.34 2.45 -0.17
N ALA A 175 -29.31 3.21 -0.58
CA ALA A 175 -28.96 4.44 0.11
C ALA A 175 -29.87 5.61 -0.31
N SER A 176 -30.28 6.43 0.66
CA SER A 176 -31.08 7.62 0.42
C SER A 176 -30.81 8.72 1.45
N VAL A 177 -31.08 9.97 1.05
CA VAL A 177 -30.94 11.16 1.89
C VAL A 177 -32.32 11.78 2.08
N GLN A 178 -32.73 11.94 3.32
CA GLN A 178 -33.95 12.65 3.70
C GLN A 178 -33.58 13.97 4.36
N LEU A 179 -33.98 15.09 3.74
CA LEU A 179 -33.84 16.41 4.36
C LEU A 179 -34.81 16.54 5.53
N LEU A 180 -34.34 17.20 6.59
CA LEU A 180 -35.08 17.46 7.81
C LEU A 180 -35.11 18.97 8.11
N ALA A 181 -36.25 19.46 8.57
CA ALA A 181 -36.40 20.79 9.15
C ALA A 181 -37.02 20.63 10.52
N LEU A 182 -36.28 21.01 11.57
CA LEU A 182 -36.69 20.80 12.96
C LEU A 182 -36.99 19.32 13.26
N GLY A 183 -36.21 18.40 12.67
CA GLY A 183 -36.39 16.95 12.81
C GLY A 183 -37.55 16.35 12.02
N LEU A 184 -38.26 17.14 11.20
CA LEU A 184 -39.35 16.66 10.36
C LEU A 184 -38.93 16.54 8.88
N PRO A 185 -39.28 15.44 8.18
CA PRO A 185 -39.03 15.29 6.75
C PRO A 185 -39.58 16.45 5.91
N VAL A 186 -38.71 17.07 5.11
CA VAL A 186 -39.08 18.12 4.16
C VAL A 186 -38.93 17.57 2.74
N GLY A 187 -40.01 16.98 2.25
CA GLY A 187 -40.04 16.38 0.91
C GLY A 187 -39.66 14.90 0.86
N PRO A 188 -39.62 14.30 -0.34
CA PRO A 188 -39.28 12.89 -0.51
C PRO A 188 -37.81 12.61 -0.25
N ALA A 189 -37.49 11.39 0.13
CA ALA A 189 -36.11 10.91 0.20
C ALA A 189 -35.48 10.91 -1.20
N ILE A 190 -34.24 11.39 -1.28
CA ILE A 190 -33.44 11.45 -2.50
C ILE A 190 -32.61 10.15 -2.56
N PRO A 191 -32.86 9.25 -3.53
CA PRO A 191 -32.05 8.04 -3.66
C PRO A 191 -30.63 8.40 -4.11
N LEU A 192 -29.64 7.72 -3.54
CA LEU A 192 -28.26 7.83 -3.97
C LEU A 192 -27.97 6.77 -5.04
N ALA A 193 -27.08 7.11 -5.98
CA ALA A 193 -26.64 6.15 -6.98
C ALA A 193 -25.85 5.02 -6.30
N SER A 194 -26.08 3.77 -6.71
CA SER A 194 -25.39 2.62 -6.11
C SER A 194 -23.89 2.63 -6.38
N ASN A 195 -23.48 2.99 -7.60
CA ASN A 195 -22.06 3.08 -8.00
C ASN A 195 -21.83 4.46 -8.66
N PRO A 196 -21.74 5.54 -7.88
CA PRO A 196 -21.58 6.88 -8.41
C PRO A 196 -20.22 7.04 -9.08
N ALA A 197 -20.18 7.85 -10.15
CA ALA A 197 -18.92 8.26 -10.75
C ALA A 197 -18.07 9.06 -9.74
N PRO A 198 -16.74 9.16 -9.93
CA PRO A 198 -15.89 9.95 -9.05
C PRO A 198 -16.40 11.38 -8.87
N ASN A 199 -16.37 11.87 -7.62
CA ASN A 199 -16.75 13.22 -7.23
C ASN A 199 -18.19 13.60 -7.62
N THR A 200 -19.16 12.70 -7.43
CA THR A 200 -20.57 12.96 -7.76
C THR A 200 -21.26 13.77 -6.65
N PRO A 201 -21.67 15.03 -6.88
CA PRO A 201 -22.40 15.80 -5.89
C PRO A 201 -23.87 15.37 -5.82
N VAL A 202 -24.45 15.34 -4.62
CA VAL A 202 -25.90 15.17 -4.43
C VAL A 202 -26.57 16.55 -4.52
N LEU A 203 -27.46 16.70 -5.50
CA LEU A 203 -28.15 17.96 -5.77
C LEU A 203 -29.42 18.11 -4.92
N GLY A 204 -29.88 19.34 -4.72
CA GLY A 204 -31.15 19.63 -4.06
C GLY A 204 -31.10 19.69 -2.53
N LEU A 205 -29.91 19.71 -1.93
CA LEU A 205 -29.71 19.71 -0.47
C LEU A 205 -29.71 21.11 0.17
N GLY A 206 -29.75 22.17 -0.64
CA GLY A 206 -29.66 23.56 -0.17
C GLY A 206 -28.23 24.00 0.14
N PRO A 207 -28.03 25.25 0.60
CA PRO A 207 -26.70 25.83 0.80
C PRO A 207 -26.00 25.40 2.09
N LEU A 208 -26.69 24.69 2.99
CA LEU A 208 -26.16 24.32 4.31
C LEU A 208 -25.63 22.89 4.36
N LEU A 209 -25.87 22.08 3.32
CA LEU A 209 -25.49 20.68 3.27
C LEU A 209 -24.89 20.37 1.91
N SER A 210 -23.64 19.92 1.92
CA SER A 210 -22.95 19.36 0.76
C SER A 210 -22.71 17.89 1.00
N ILE A 211 -23.08 17.06 0.02
CA ILE A 211 -22.77 15.63 0.04
C ILE A 211 -22.08 15.32 -1.29
N THR A 212 -20.90 14.73 -1.21
CA THR A 212 -20.14 14.22 -2.34
C THR A 212 -20.01 12.70 -2.21
N LEU A 213 -20.41 11.99 -3.27
CA LEU A 213 -20.25 10.54 -3.35
C LEU A 213 -18.99 10.21 -4.14
N ASN A 214 -18.32 9.12 -3.76
CA ASN A 214 -17.09 8.66 -4.41
C ASN A 214 -16.06 9.79 -4.53
N GLN A 215 -15.80 10.50 -3.43
CA GLN A 215 -14.83 11.57 -3.45
C GLN A 215 -13.46 10.97 -3.74
N GLN A 216 -12.78 11.48 -4.76
CA GLN A 216 -11.44 11.05 -5.14
C GLN A 216 -10.55 12.28 -5.22
N PRO A 217 -9.30 12.21 -4.74
CA PRO A 217 -8.39 13.35 -4.77
C PRO A 217 -8.27 13.90 -6.21
N PRO A 218 -8.22 15.23 -6.36
CA PRO A 218 -8.07 15.85 -7.67
C PRO A 218 -6.71 15.50 -8.28
N ASP A 219 -6.68 15.34 -9.60
CA ASP A 219 -5.48 15.06 -10.37
C ASP A 219 -4.41 16.18 -10.18
N PRO A 220 -3.11 15.88 -9.93
CA PRO A 220 -2.46 14.57 -9.99
C PRO A 220 -2.88 13.62 -8.86
N ALA A 221 -3.26 12.41 -9.26
CA ALA A 221 -3.55 11.26 -8.41
C ALA A 221 -2.43 11.00 -7.35
N PRO A 222 -2.68 10.12 -6.36
CA PRO A 222 -1.64 9.69 -5.42
C PRO A 222 -0.36 9.24 -6.16
N ALA A 223 0.77 9.26 -5.47
CA ALA A 223 2.07 8.85 -6.02
C ALA A 223 1.96 7.63 -6.95
N VAL A 224 2.70 7.61 -8.06
CA VAL A 224 2.62 6.60 -9.13
C VAL A 224 2.33 5.20 -8.57
N GLY A 225 1.24 4.58 -9.02
CA GLY A 225 0.79 3.28 -8.49
C GLY A 225 -0.11 3.38 -7.25
N GLY A 226 -0.68 4.56 -6.95
CA GLY A 226 -1.63 4.76 -5.86
C GLY A 226 -2.99 5.28 -6.30
N VAL A 227 -4.02 4.96 -5.52
CA VAL A 227 -5.41 5.39 -5.72
C VAL A 227 -6.10 5.50 -4.36
N GLY A 228 -7.11 6.36 -4.23
CA GLY A 228 -7.88 6.46 -3.00
C GLY A 228 -9.27 7.02 -3.24
N THR A 229 -10.19 6.71 -2.33
CA THR A 229 -11.55 7.24 -2.36
C THR A 229 -12.16 7.32 -0.98
N THR A 230 -13.11 8.24 -0.81
CA THR A 230 -14.08 8.27 0.27
C THR A 230 -15.46 7.96 -0.31
N ALA A 231 -16.15 6.94 0.22
CA ALA A 231 -17.48 6.57 -0.26
C ALA A 231 -18.46 7.73 -0.12
N LEU A 232 -18.60 8.25 1.10
CA LEU A 232 -19.52 9.33 1.41
C LEU A 232 -18.78 10.44 2.16
N ASP A 233 -18.72 11.62 1.55
CA ASP A 233 -18.21 12.84 2.15
C ASP A 233 -19.37 13.82 2.38
N VAL A 234 -19.57 14.24 3.62
CA VAL A 234 -20.67 15.12 4.03
C VAL A 234 -20.09 16.32 4.75
N THR A 235 -20.47 17.50 4.29
CA THR A 235 -20.16 18.76 4.96
C THR A 235 -21.45 19.50 5.28
N VAL A 236 -21.69 19.76 6.57
CA VAL A 236 -22.74 20.66 7.05
C VAL A 236 -22.11 22.01 7.33
N LEU A 237 -22.46 23.02 6.56
CA LEU A 237 -21.97 24.38 6.75
C LEU A 237 -22.71 25.06 7.91
N GLY A 238 -21.96 25.77 8.75
CA GLY A 238 -22.57 26.62 9.77
C GLY A 238 -23.40 27.76 9.15
N LEU A 239 -24.29 28.35 9.95
CA LEU A 239 -25.15 29.48 9.56
C LEU A 239 -24.38 30.70 8.99
N LEU A 240 -23.09 30.80 9.29
CA LEU A 240 -22.21 31.88 8.82
C LEU A 240 -21.39 31.52 7.58
N GLY A 241 -21.53 30.30 7.04
CA GLY A 241 -20.99 29.89 5.74
C GLY A 241 -19.47 29.90 5.60
N GLN A 242 -18.70 30.03 6.69
CA GLN A 242 -17.24 30.15 6.65
C GLN A 242 -16.54 28.84 7.03
N ASP A 243 -17.06 28.11 8.01
CA ASP A 243 -16.45 26.88 8.51
C ASP A 243 -17.46 25.70 8.48
N PRO A 244 -17.00 24.49 8.10
CA PRO A 244 -17.81 23.29 8.24
C PRO A 244 -18.11 23.07 9.73
N LEU A 245 -19.38 23.08 10.08
CA LEU A 245 -19.80 22.74 11.43
C LEU A 245 -19.58 21.25 11.67
N ILE A 246 -20.04 20.42 10.73
CA ILE A 246 -19.88 18.97 10.75
C ILE A 246 -19.20 18.56 9.45
N HIS A 247 -18.16 17.75 9.56
CA HIS A 247 -17.55 17.05 8.44
C HIS A 247 -17.58 15.55 8.75
N LEU A 248 -18.11 14.75 7.84
CA LEU A 248 -18.19 13.31 7.99
C LEU A 248 -17.66 12.65 6.72
N ALA A 249 -16.66 11.79 6.90
CA ALA A 249 -16.17 10.88 5.87
C ALA A 249 -16.49 9.44 6.28
N LEU A 250 -17.19 8.70 5.42
CA LEU A 250 -17.42 7.26 5.59
C LEU A 250 -16.72 6.48 4.48
N GLY A 251 -16.09 5.36 4.87
CA GLY A 251 -15.38 4.48 3.96
C GLY A 251 -14.28 5.19 3.21
N THR A 252 -13.22 5.60 3.90
CA THR A 252 -12.02 6.15 3.27
C THR A 252 -11.00 5.03 3.10
N VAL A 253 -10.55 4.84 1.87
CA VAL A 253 -9.55 3.84 1.51
C VAL A 253 -8.47 4.46 0.64
N THR A 254 -7.23 4.02 0.83
CA THR A 254 -6.10 4.38 -0.03
C THR A 254 -5.26 3.15 -0.27
N CYS A 255 -4.89 2.91 -1.53
CA CYS A 255 -4.03 1.81 -1.95
C CYS A 255 -2.83 2.41 -2.70
N GLY A 256 -1.66 1.83 -2.48
CA GLY A 256 -0.38 2.34 -2.95
C GLY A 256 0.16 3.54 -2.16
N PRO A 257 1.32 4.08 -2.56
CA PRO A 257 2.05 3.72 -3.78
C PRO A 257 2.60 2.30 -3.75
N ASN A 258 2.51 1.61 -4.89
CA ASN A 258 3.15 0.33 -5.10
C ASN A 258 4.33 0.52 -6.06
N VAL A 259 5.55 0.30 -5.57
CA VAL A 259 6.78 0.52 -6.36
C VAL A 259 7.47 -0.83 -6.54
N VAL A 260 7.73 -1.21 -7.80
CA VAL A 260 8.69 -2.28 -8.10
C VAL A 260 10.09 -1.70 -8.04
N ALA A 261 10.95 -2.28 -7.23
CA ALA A 261 12.36 -2.03 -7.26
C ALA A 261 12.92 -2.42 -8.63
N ALA A 262 13.59 -1.49 -9.30
CA ALA A 262 14.29 -1.85 -10.53
C ALA A 262 15.34 -2.92 -10.22
N ASP A 263 15.36 -4.00 -11.02
CA ASP A 263 16.45 -4.97 -11.04
C ASP A 263 17.78 -4.22 -11.12
N VAL A 264 18.49 -4.12 -9.99
CA VAL A 264 19.83 -3.54 -9.99
C VAL A 264 20.75 -4.63 -10.53
N PRO A 265 21.35 -4.45 -11.73
CA PRO A 265 22.29 -5.44 -12.23
C PRO A 265 23.44 -5.58 -11.23
N VAL A 266 23.63 -6.80 -10.71
CA VAL A 266 24.63 -7.18 -9.69
C VAL A 266 26.06 -6.80 -10.08
N ILE A 267 26.29 -6.47 -11.35
CA ILE A 267 27.56 -5.96 -11.86
C ILE A 267 27.35 -4.49 -12.25
N PRO A 268 27.80 -3.52 -11.44
CA PRO A 268 27.89 -2.15 -11.92
C PRO A 268 28.74 -2.14 -13.19
N LEU A 269 28.24 -1.56 -14.29
CA LEU A 269 28.94 -1.52 -15.58
C LEU A 269 30.36 -0.95 -15.46
N GLU A 270 30.59 -0.09 -14.47
CA GLU A 270 31.89 0.49 -14.07
C GLU A 270 32.91 -0.57 -13.58
N GLY A 271 32.44 -1.72 -13.07
CA GLY A 271 33.27 -2.83 -12.58
C GLY A 271 33.65 -3.85 -13.64
N LEU A 272 33.00 -3.83 -14.81
CA LEU A 272 33.28 -4.74 -15.92
C LEU A 272 34.76 -4.72 -16.40
N PRO A 273 35.44 -3.56 -16.55
CA PRO A 273 36.85 -3.55 -16.91
C PRO A 273 37.76 -4.13 -15.83
N ILE A 274 37.39 -4.01 -14.54
CA ILE A 274 38.19 -4.55 -13.43
C ILE A 274 38.02 -6.08 -13.35
N ALA A 275 36.80 -6.59 -13.53
CA ALA A 275 36.53 -8.03 -13.57
C ALA A 275 37.21 -8.72 -14.78
N LEU A 276 37.23 -8.06 -15.95
CA LEU A 276 37.99 -8.57 -17.11
C LEU A 276 39.51 -8.52 -16.86
N ALA A 277 40.01 -7.47 -16.21
CA ALA A 277 41.43 -7.34 -15.89
C ALA A 277 41.92 -8.41 -14.90
N THR A 278 41.12 -8.77 -13.89
CA THR A 278 41.48 -9.81 -12.93
C THR A 278 41.50 -11.20 -13.57
N VAL A 279 40.52 -11.55 -14.40
CA VAL A 279 40.51 -12.82 -15.15
C VAL A 279 41.68 -12.90 -16.13
N ALA A 280 41.97 -11.82 -16.86
CA ALA A 280 43.12 -11.75 -17.76
C ALA A 280 44.45 -11.88 -17.00
N GLY A 281 44.59 -11.21 -15.85
CA GLY A 281 45.79 -11.28 -15.01
C GLY A 281 46.07 -12.69 -14.48
N VAL A 282 45.03 -13.39 -13.98
CA VAL A 282 45.16 -14.79 -13.53
C VAL A 282 45.51 -15.72 -14.68
N GLY A 283 44.90 -15.53 -15.85
CA GLY A 283 45.20 -16.30 -17.06
C GLY A 283 46.67 -16.17 -17.50
N VAL A 284 47.22 -14.95 -17.49
CA VAL A 284 48.64 -14.70 -17.84
C VAL A 284 49.58 -15.36 -16.84
N ILE A 285 49.30 -15.26 -15.53
CA ILE A 285 50.12 -15.90 -14.49
C ILE A 285 50.10 -17.43 -14.66
N ALA A 286 48.92 -18.02 -14.88
CA ALA A 286 48.77 -19.46 -15.11
C ALA A 286 49.55 -19.93 -16.35
N LEU A 287 49.52 -19.14 -17.44
CA LEU A 287 50.22 -19.46 -18.68
C LEU A 287 51.75 -19.35 -18.52
N VAL A 288 52.25 -18.34 -17.79
CA VAL A 288 53.69 -18.18 -17.48
C VAL A 288 54.18 -19.33 -16.59
N VAL A 289 53.42 -19.71 -15.57
CA VAL A 289 53.75 -20.86 -14.70
C VAL A 289 53.74 -22.17 -15.50
N HIS A 290 52.76 -22.37 -16.38
CA HIS A 290 52.70 -23.58 -17.21
C HIS A 290 53.89 -23.67 -18.17
N ARG A 291 54.29 -22.57 -18.82
CA ARG A 291 55.47 -22.53 -19.69
C ARG A 291 56.77 -22.80 -18.92
N ARG A 292 56.94 -22.23 -17.73
CA ARG A 292 58.13 -22.49 -16.90
C ARG A 292 58.24 -23.95 -16.47
N ARG A 293 57.12 -24.62 -16.18
CA ARG A 293 57.11 -26.06 -15.86
C ARG A 293 57.51 -26.94 -17.04
N ARG A 294 57.11 -26.60 -18.27
CA ARG A 294 57.54 -27.34 -19.47
C ARG A 294 59.04 -27.23 -19.71
N LEU A 295 59.60 -26.03 -19.60
CA LEU A 295 61.04 -25.80 -19.82
C LEU A 295 61.93 -26.50 -18.78
N ALA A 296 61.47 -26.61 -17.53
CA ALA A 296 62.18 -27.36 -16.49
C ALA A 296 62.16 -28.89 -16.70
N THR A 297 61.25 -29.40 -17.54
CA THR A 297 61.14 -30.83 -17.84
C THR A 297 62.06 -31.24 -19.00
N GLU A 298 62.42 -30.32 -19.90
CA GLU A 298 63.33 -30.57 -21.03
C GLU A 298 64.82 -30.54 -20.66
N THR A 299 65.19 -30.14 -19.44
CA THR A 299 66.60 -30.07 -18.99
C THR A 299 67.08 -31.33 -18.25
N GLN A 300 66.31 -32.42 -18.28
CA GLN A 300 66.65 -33.71 -17.66
C GLN A 300 66.88 -34.85 -18.67
N ILE A 301 67.21 -34.54 -19.92
CA ILE A 301 67.69 -35.53 -20.91
C ILE A 301 69.17 -35.28 -21.18
#